data_AF-R7UKE9-F1
#
_entry.id   AF-R7UKE9-F1
#
_cell.length_a   1.000
_cell.length_b   1.000
_cell.length_c   1.000
_cell.angle_alpha   90.00
_cell.angle_beta   90.00
_cell.angle_gamma   90.00
#
_symmetry.space_group_name_H-M   'P 1'
#
loop_
_entity.id
_entity.type
_entity.pdbx_description
1 polymer ?
#
loop_
_entity_poly.entity_id
_entity_poly.type
_entity_poly.pdbx_seq_one_letter_code
_entity_poly.pdbx_strand_id
1 'polypeptide(L)'
;MDDQQQHLCQVCGDVAAGFHCGAYVCEACKKFFVRCLKQDAGMKFVCPRNNQCDITKDTRTQCQRCRYRKCLALGMYKPGGANISSEICHIPCSVCGAPSSGFHFGAITCEGCKGFFRRTIKERDILKYQCSREGTCIITTATRNICKFCRYQKCLDAGMKADGECIYSKNRRVVFKLGPVCSCLCKWKIVASPALCGLLGMIG
;
A
#
# COMPACT_ATOMS: atom_id res chain seq x y z
N MET A 1 25.88 -16.56 -2.44
CA MET A 1 25.46 -16.25 -3.82
C MET A 1 23.98 -15.87 -3.72
N ASP A 2 23.68 -14.57 -3.84
CA ASP A 2 22.34 -14.02 -3.59
C ASP A 2 21.39 -14.35 -4.75
N ASP A 3 20.37 -15.17 -4.49
CA ASP A 3 19.22 -15.36 -5.36
C ASP A 3 18.39 -14.06 -5.40
N GLN A 4 18.69 -13.19 -6.36
CA GLN A 4 17.83 -12.07 -6.71
C GLN A 4 16.54 -12.62 -7.32
N GLN A 5 15.51 -12.80 -6.49
CA GLN A 5 14.18 -13.16 -6.93
C GLN A 5 13.63 -12.09 -7.88
N GLN A 6 13.80 -12.28 -9.19
CA GLN A 6 13.24 -11.40 -10.21
C GLN A 6 11.71 -11.56 -10.23
N HIS A 7 10.99 -10.44 -10.10
CA HIS A 7 9.53 -10.43 -10.21
C HIS A 7 9.11 -10.27 -11.68
N LEU A 8 8.00 -10.91 -12.06
CA LEU A 8 7.41 -10.78 -13.40
C LEU A 8 6.34 -9.69 -13.42
N CYS A 9 6.21 -9.03 -14.56
CA CYS A 9 5.19 -8.02 -14.81
C CYS A 9 3.81 -8.66 -14.79
N GLN A 10 2.94 -8.22 -13.87
CA GLN A 10 1.59 -8.77 -13.72
C GLN A 10 0.67 -8.45 -14.92
N VAL A 11 1.04 -7.46 -15.75
CA VAL A 11 0.29 -7.12 -16.97
C VAL A 11 0.65 -8.06 -18.13
N CYS A 12 1.95 -8.27 -18.40
CA CYS A 12 2.40 -8.93 -19.63
C CYS A 12 3.38 -10.09 -19.45
N GLY A 13 3.76 -10.44 -18.22
CA GLY A 13 4.69 -11.54 -17.94
C GLY A 13 6.18 -11.26 -18.24
N ASP A 14 6.52 -10.12 -18.84
CA ASP A 14 7.92 -9.69 -19.03
C ASP A 14 8.62 -9.40 -17.69
N VAL A 15 9.94 -9.27 -17.67
CA VAL A 15 10.69 -8.96 -16.44
C VAL A 15 10.22 -7.62 -15.87
N ALA A 16 9.80 -7.60 -14.60
CA ALA A 16 9.36 -6.37 -13.95
C ALA A 16 10.57 -5.47 -13.66
N ALA A 17 10.42 -4.18 -13.94
CA ALA A 17 11.41 -3.17 -13.55
C ALA A 17 11.31 -2.84 -12.05
N GLY A 18 10.14 -3.07 -11.47
CA GLY A 18 9.86 -2.84 -10.06
C GLY A 18 8.36 -2.73 -9.79
N PHE A 19 8.04 -2.29 -8.59
CA PHE A 19 6.66 -1.99 -8.18
C PHE A 19 6.34 -0.53 -8.54
N HIS A 20 5.46 -0.32 -9.51
CA HIS A 20 5.08 1.01 -9.97
C HIS A 20 3.57 1.13 -10.10
N CYS A 21 3.04 2.28 -9.66
CA CYS A 21 1.64 2.61 -9.82
C CYS A 21 0.70 1.58 -9.17
N GLY A 22 1.12 0.79 -8.18
CA GLY A 22 0.27 -0.21 -7.51
C GLY A 22 0.45 -1.67 -7.96
N ALA A 23 1.33 -1.97 -8.92
CA ALA A 23 1.60 -3.35 -9.35
C ALA A 23 3.07 -3.58 -9.77
N TYR A 24 3.52 -4.85 -9.79
CA TYR A 24 4.80 -5.22 -10.40
C TYR A 24 4.68 -5.14 -11.92
N VAL A 25 5.42 -4.20 -12.53
CA VAL A 25 5.30 -3.91 -13.96
C VAL A 25 6.65 -3.71 -14.64
N CYS A 26 6.72 -4.09 -15.92
CA CYS A 26 7.86 -3.75 -16.77
C CYS A 26 7.78 -2.28 -17.22
N GLU A 27 8.91 -1.72 -17.64
CA GLU A 27 8.98 -0.33 -18.14
C GLU A 27 8.01 -0.06 -19.31
N ALA A 28 7.79 -1.06 -20.18
CA ALA A 28 6.88 -0.91 -21.31
C ALA A 28 5.42 -0.75 -20.86
N CYS A 29 4.96 -1.53 -19.86
CA CYS A 29 3.59 -1.44 -19.35
C CYS A 29 3.38 -0.18 -18.49
N LYS A 30 4.41 0.26 -17.75
CA LYS A 30 4.42 1.54 -17.03
C LYS A 30 4.26 2.73 -17.98
N LYS A 31 5.11 2.85 -19.00
CA LYS A 31 5.05 3.94 -19.99
C LYS A 31 3.73 3.94 -20.77
N PHE A 32 3.27 2.75 -21.17
CA PHE A 32 1.97 2.57 -21.81
C PHE A 32 0.84 3.12 -20.94
N PHE A 33 0.78 2.71 -19.67
CA PHE A 33 -0.28 3.11 -18.75
C PHE A 33 -0.29 4.62 -18.50
N VAL A 34 0.87 5.24 -18.26
CA VAL A 34 1.01 6.70 -18.11
C VAL A 34 0.52 7.45 -19.34
N ARG A 35 0.81 6.94 -20.55
CA ARG A 35 0.31 7.54 -21.80
C ARG A 35 -1.22 7.49 -21.91
N CYS A 36 -1.84 6.39 -21.45
CA CYS A 36 -3.29 6.23 -21.49
C CYS A 36 -4.02 7.24 -20.58
N LEU A 37 -3.36 7.69 -19.52
CA LEU A 37 -3.90 8.59 -18.49
C LEU A 37 -3.78 10.08 -18.82
N LYS A 38 -3.01 10.48 -19.84
CA LYS A 38 -2.75 11.91 -20.09
C LYS A 38 -3.90 12.64 -20.81
N GLN A 39 -4.91 11.94 -21.36
CA GLN A 39 -6.06 12.52 -22.10
C GLN A 39 -7.28 11.57 -22.17
N ASP A 40 -7.48 10.70 -21.16
CA ASP A 40 -8.46 9.59 -21.21
C ASP A 40 -8.37 8.68 -22.45
N ALA A 41 -7.20 8.69 -23.11
CA ALA A 41 -6.93 7.94 -24.32
C ALA A 41 -7.14 6.43 -24.12
N GLY A 42 -6.98 5.96 -22.88
CA GLY A 42 -7.29 4.58 -22.49
C GLY A 42 -8.73 4.13 -22.72
N MET A 43 -9.70 5.06 -22.64
CA MET A 43 -11.13 4.76 -22.85
C MET A 43 -11.53 4.71 -24.33
N LYS A 44 -10.68 5.25 -25.22
CA LYS A 44 -10.92 5.28 -26.67
C LYS A 44 -10.48 4.01 -27.39
N PHE A 45 -9.77 3.11 -26.71
CA PHE A 45 -9.30 1.88 -27.36
C PHE A 45 -10.45 0.92 -27.62
N VAL A 46 -10.52 0.41 -28.85
CA VAL A 46 -11.42 -0.68 -29.22
C VAL A 46 -10.64 -1.99 -29.25
N CYS A 47 -11.24 -3.07 -28.75
CA CYS A 47 -10.64 -4.38 -28.86
C CYS A 47 -10.92 -4.96 -30.26
N PRO A 48 -9.90 -5.49 -30.98
CA PRO A 48 -10.11 -6.14 -32.27
C PRO A 48 -10.73 -7.55 -32.15
N ARG A 49 -10.95 -8.04 -30.92
CA ARG A 49 -11.53 -9.36 -30.61
C ARG A 49 -12.72 -9.17 -29.66
N ASN A 50 -12.83 -9.99 -28.63
CA ASN A 50 -13.98 -10.08 -27.71
C ASN A 50 -13.71 -9.49 -26.30
N ASN A 51 -12.77 -8.55 -26.18
CA ASN A 51 -12.31 -8.00 -24.89
C ASN A 51 -11.65 -9.01 -23.92
N GLN A 52 -11.31 -10.22 -24.37
CA GLN A 52 -10.65 -11.27 -23.56
C GLN A 52 -9.26 -11.66 -24.11
N CYS A 53 -8.54 -10.72 -24.73
CA CYS A 53 -7.20 -10.98 -25.23
C CYS A 53 -6.24 -11.33 -24.09
N ASP A 54 -5.48 -12.41 -24.24
CA ASP A 54 -4.34 -12.67 -23.37
C ASP A 54 -3.19 -11.71 -23.70
N ILE A 55 -2.65 -11.10 -22.65
CA ILE A 55 -1.61 -10.06 -22.73
C ILE A 55 -0.31 -10.66 -22.21
N THR A 56 0.57 -11.00 -23.15
CA THR A 56 1.92 -11.51 -22.91
C THR A 56 2.97 -10.52 -23.43
N LYS A 57 4.26 -10.82 -23.27
CA LYS A 57 5.37 -9.99 -23.76
C LYS A 57 5.25 -9.72 -25.27
N ASP A 58 4.82 -10.73 -26.01
CA ASP A 58 4.76 -10.71 -27.49
C ASP A 58 3.42 -10.17 -28.01
N THR A 59 2.33 -10.34 -27.26
CA THR A 59 0.99 -9.93 -27.70
C THR A 59 0.54 -8.56 -27.16
N ARG A 60 1.28 -7.95 -26.22
CA ARG A 60 0.88 -6.68 -25.54
C ARG A 60 0.70 -5.46 -26.46
N THR A 61 1.14 -5.51 -27.71
CA THR A 61 0.93 -4.43 -28.69
C THR A 61 -0.33 -4.65 -29.54
N GLN A 62 -0.81 -5.90 -29.63
CA GLN A 62 -1.93 -6.29 -30.49
C GLN A 62 -3.28 -5.77 -29.99
N CYS A 63 -3.43 -5.52 -28.69
CA CYS A 63 -4.68 -5.00 -28.13
C CYS A 63 -4.44 -4.01 -26.99
N GLN A 64 -4.52 -2.71 -27.31
CA GLN A 64 -4.38 -1.63 -26.33
C GLN A 64 -5.54 -1.62 -25.31
N ARG A 65 -6.76 -1.94 -25.74
CA ARG A 65 -7.96 -2.00 -24.87
C ARG A 65 -7.83 -3.03 -23.75
N CYS A 66 -7.49 -4.28 -24.09
CA CYS A 66 -7.35 -5.35 -23.12
C CYS A 66 -6.12 -5.14 -22.23
N ARG A 67 -5.02 -4.63 -22.79
CA ARG A 67 -3.84 -4.26 -22.00
C ARG A 67 -4.15 -3.18 -20.96
N TYR A 68 -4.85 -2.11 -21.36
CA TYR A 68 -5.24 -1.03 -20.44
C TYR A 68 -6.24 -1.51 -19.39
N ARG A 69 -7.23 -2.33 -19.79
CA ARG A 69 -8.18 -2.96 -18.86
C ARG A 69 -7.47 -3.81 -17.81
N LYS A 70 -6.45 -4.58 -18.22
CA LYS A 70 -5.64 -5.40 -17.30
C LYS A 70 -4.84 -4.53 -16.33
N CYS A 71 -4.27 -3.40 -16.79
CA CYS A 71 -3.64 -2.42 -15.89
C CYS A 71 -4.63 -1.90 -14.82
N LEU A 72 -5.84 -1.52 -15.21
CA LEU A 72 -6.87 -1.05 -14.27
C LEU A 72 -7.34 -2.16 -13.32
N ALA A 73 -7.53 -3.37 -13.83
CA ALA A 73 -7.93 -4.53 -13.02
C ALA A 73 -6.89 -4.90 -11.96
N LEU A 74 -5.62 -4.59 -12.20
CA LEU A 74 -4.53 -4.72 -11.24
C LEU A 74 -4.43 -3.54 -10.26
N GLY A 75 -5.32 -2.56 -10.36
CA GLY A 75 -5.30 -1.36 -9.51
C GLY A 75 -4.21 -0.36 -9.86
N MET A 76 -3.75 -0.33 -11.13
CA MET A 76 -2.76 0.66 -11.53
C MET A 76 -3.33 2.09 -11.46
N TYR A 77 -2.58 3.06 -10.91
CA TYR A 77 -3.01 4.46 -10.76
C TYR A 77 -2.02 5.47 -11.35
N LYS A 78 -2.48 6.67 -11.72
CA LYS A 78 -1.64 7.73 -12.32
C LYS A 78 -0.61 8.25 -11.30
N PRO A 79 0.70 8.14 -11.56
CA PRO A 79 1.69 8.85 -10.77
C PRO A 79 1.67 10.33 -11.19
N GLY A 80 1.13 11.20 -10.34
CA GLY A 80 1.32 12.66 -10.40
C GLY A 80 0.56 13.41 -11.51
N GLY A 81 -0.77 13.51 -11.44
CA GLY A 81 -1.48 14.47 -12.29
C GLY A 81 -2.98 14.64 -12.06
N ALA A 82 -3.43 14.48 -10.82
CA ALA A 82 -4.65 15.01 -10.20
C ALA A 82 -4.41 14.91 -8.69
N ASN A 83 -4.84 15.91 -7.91
CA ASN A 83 -4.58 16.00 -6.47
C ASN A 83 -5.06 14.74 -5.71
N ILE A 84 -4.15 13.84 -5.36
CA ILE A 84 -4.42 12.68 -4.50
C ILE A 84 -4.94 13.12 -3.11
N SER A 85 -4.65 14.37 -2.70
CA SER A 85 -5.19 14.99 -1.49
C SER A 85 -6.69 15.31 -1.54
N SER A 86 -7.27 15.57 -2.72
CA SER A 86 -8.67 16.02 -2.86
C SER A 86 -9.68 14.89 -3.10
N GLU A 87 -9.26 13.64 -3.26
CA GLU A 87 -10.16 12.48 -3.32
C GLU A 87 -9.96 11.49 -2.16
N ILE A 88 -8.82 11.50 -1.47
CA ILE A 88 -8.68 10.78 -0.19
C ILE A 88 -9.54 11.42 0.91
N CYS A 89 -9.82 12.72 0.83
CA CYS A 89 -10.71 13.38 1.78
C CYS A 89 -12.17 12.86 1.72
N HIS A 90 -12.57 12.20 0.63
CA HIS A 90 -13.86 11.51 0.52
C HIS A 90 -13.85 10.11 1.15
N ILE A 91 -12.67 9.50 1.36
CA ILE A 91 -12.56 8.21 2.03
C ILE A 91 -12.52 8.48 3.55
N PRO A 92 -13.53 8.02 4.31
CA PRO A 92 -13.58 8.27 5.74
C PRO A 92 -12.48 7.50 6.48
N CYS A 93 -11.97 8.10 7.55
CA CYS A 93 -11.02 7.47 8.46
C CYS A 93 -11.60 6.16 9.02
N SER A 94 -10.90 5.04 8.82
CA SER A 94 -11.35 3.70 9.23
C SER A 94 -11.58 3.55 10.74
N VAL A 95 -11.03 4.47 11.55
CA VAL A 95 -11.17 4.46 13.02
C VAL A 95 -12.37 5.27 13.49
N CYS A 96 -12.50 6.53 13.04
CA CYS A 96 -13.47 7.48 13.61
C CYS A 96 -14.45 8.10 12.60
N GLY A 97 -14.32 7.77 11.31
CA GLY A 97 -15.19 8.29 10.25
C GLY A 97 -14.94 9.74 9.81
N ALA A 98 -14.01 10.46 10.45
CA ALA A 98 -13.60 11.80 10.01
C ALA A 98 -13.03 11.78 8.58
N PRO A 99 -13.04 12.90 7.83
CA PRO A 99 -12.30 13.00 6.57
C PRO A 99 -10.85 12.54 6.74
N SER A 100 -10.41 11.61 5.89
CA SER A 100 -9.04 11.12 5.94
C SER A 100 -8.08 12.14 5.32
N SER A 101 -6.85 12.14 5.81
CA SER A 101 -5.73 12.90 5.24
C SER A 101 -4.75 12.02 4.45
N GLY A 102 -4.99 10.70 4.37
CA GLY A 102 -4.03 9.78 3.77
C GLY A 102 -3.91 8.43 4.48
N PHE A 103 -2.94 7.67 3.98
CA PHE A 103 -2.48 6.43 4.59
C PHE A 103 -1.48 6.75 5.70
N HIS A 104 -1.77 6.31 6.93
CA HIS A 104 -0.86 6.46 8.06
C HIS A 104 -0.77 5.15 8.84
N PHE A 105 0.45 4.71 9.13
CA PHE A 105 0.72 3.49 9.90
C PHE A 105 0.05 2.21 9.34
N GLY A 106 -0.24 2.13 8.04
CA GLY A 106 -0.87 0.96 7.43
C GLY A 106 -2.38 1.06 7.20
N ALA A 107 -3.04 2.19 7.51
CA ALA A 107 -4.47 2.38 7.29
C ALA A 107 -4.85 3.80 6.82
N ILE A 108 -5.99 3.92 6.12
CA ILE A 108 -6.61 5.21 5.77
C ILE A 108 -7.15 5.86 7.03
N THR A 109 -6.51 6.94 7.48
CA THR A 109 -6.88 7.60 8.73
C THR A 109 -6.83 9.12 8.64
N CYS A 110 -7.44 9.80 9.60
CA CYS A 110 -7.32 11.24 9.75
C CYS A 110 -6.12 11.61 10.63
N GLU A 111 -5.66 12.86 10.56
CA GLU A 111 -4.55 13.36 11.38
C GLU A 111 -4.77 13.13 12.89
N GLY A 112 -6.02 13.18 13.35
CA GLY A 112 -6.35 12.92 14.75
C GLY A 112 -6.11 11.47 15.19
N CYS A 113 -6.33 10.48 14.32
CA CYS A 113 -6.07 9.07 14.65
C CYS A 113 -4.59 8.71 14.44
N LYS A 114 -3.96 9.27 13.40
CA LYS A 114 -2.51 9.23 13.22
C LYS A 114 -1.75 9.75 14.43
N GLY A 115 -2.06 10.95 14.90
CA GLY A 115 -1.37 11.58 16.04
C GLY A 115 -1.67 10.91 17.37
N PHE A 116 -2.86 10.31 17.52
CA PHE A 116 -3.17 9.46 18.68
C PHE A 116 -2.30 8.20 18.69
N PHE A 117 -2.34 7.42 17.60
CA PHE A 117 -1.61 6.17 17.48
C PHE A 117 -0.09 6.37 17.69
N ARG A 118 0.49 7.41 17.08
CA ARG A 118 1.91 7.78 17.24
C ARG A 118 2.31 8.02 18.70
N ARG A 119 1.47 8.68 19.50
CA ARG A 119 1.76 8.92 20.93
C ARG A 119 1.66 7.64 21.74
N THR A 120 0.60 6.86 21.51
CA THR A 120 0.38 5.60 22.22
C THR A 120 1.53 4.61 22.03
N ILE A 121 2.10 4.50 20.82
CA ILE A 121 3.24 3.61 20.56
C ILE A 121 4.56 4.15 21.12
N LYS A 122 4.79 5.47 21.08
CA LYS A 122 6.07 6.09 21.50
C LYS A 122 6.22 6.10 23.02
N GLU A 123 5.14 6.37 23.74
CA GLU A 123 5.16 6.54 25.20
C GLU A 123 4.82 5.24 25.95
N ARG A 124 4.60 4.12 25.24
CA ARG A 124 4.05 2.85 25.79
C ARG A 124 2.78 3.08 26.64
N ASP A 125 2.04 4.13 26.31
CA ASP A 125 0.89 4.62 27.05
C ASP A 125 -0.32 3.66 27.01
N ILE A 126 -0.26 2.62 26.17
CA ILE A 126 -1.24 1.55 26.09
C ILE A 126 -1.52 0.90 27.44
N LEU A 127 -0.50 0.71 28.29
CA LEU A 127 -0.66 0.08 29.60
C LEU A 127 -1.53 0.91 30.56
N LYS A 128 -1.72 2.21 30.26
CA LYS A 128 -2.56 3.13 31.05
C LYS A 128 -4.00 3.20 30.54
N TYR A 129 -4.30 2.64 29.37
CA TYR A 129 -5.63 2.78 28.78
C TYR A 129 -6.53 1.67 29.29
N GLN A 130 -7.48 2.02 30.15
CA GLN A 130 -8.53 1.12 30.59
C GLN A 130 -9.88 1.57 30.02
N CYS A 131 -10.70 0.60 29.60
CA CYS A 131 -12.08 0.89 29.26
C CYS A 131 -12.91 0.96 30.55
N SER A 132 -13.72 2.00 30.71
CA SER A 132 -14.71 2.09 31.80
C SER A 132 -15.99 1.30 31.53
N ARG A 133 -16.05 0.60 30.39
CA ARG A 133 -17.16 -0.24 29.91
C ARG A 133 -16.59 -1.60 29.47
N GLU A 134 -17.31 -2.33 28.62
CA GLU A 134 -16.96 -3.69 28.17
C GLU A 134 -16.02 -3.73 26.95
N GLY A 135 -15.28 -2.66 26.65
CA GLY A 135 -14.39 -2.64 25.49
C GLY A 135 -15.07 -2.45 24.13
N THR A 136 -16.39 -2.25 24.09
CA THR A 136 -17.22 -2.15 22.86
C THR A 136 -17.60 -0.71 22.47
N CYS A 137 -16.84 0.29 22.93
CA CYS A 137 -17.19 1.70 22.70
C CYS A 137 -17.22 2.07 21.21
N ILE A 138 -18.32 2.68 20.75
CA ILE A 138 -18.42 3.23 19.39
C ILE A 138 -17.51 4.46 19.27
N ILE A 139 -16.57 4.40 18.32
CA ILE A 139 -15.60 5.46 18.03
C ILE A 139 -16.05 6.24 16.80
N THR A 140 -16.42 7.51 17.00
CA THR A 140 -16.79 8.49 15.97
C THR A 140 -15.95 9.78 16.12
N THR A 141 -16.13 10.75 15.23
CA THR A 141 -15.55 12.10 15.37
C THR A 141 -15.82 12.75 16.72
N ALA A 142 -17.04 12.59 17.25
CA ALA A 142 -17.45 13.16 18.53
C ALA A 142 -16.95 12.36 19.73
N THR A 143 -16.96 11.02 19.64
CA THR A 143 -16.72 10.15 20.81
C THR A 143 -15.29 9.62 20.93
N ARG A 144 -14.44 9.80 19.92
CA ARG A 144 -13.08 9.22 19.87
C ARG A 144 -12.15 9.61 21.02
N ASN A 145 -12.46 10.65 21.79
CA ASN A 145 -11.64 11.06 22.94
C ASN A 145 -12.14 10.49 24.29
N ILE A 146 -13.33 9.88 24.33
CA ILE A 146 -13.95 9.37 25.56
C ILE A 146 -13.23 8.10 26.05
N CYS A 147 -12.99 7.14 25.16
CA CYS A 147 -12.34 5.88 25.51
C CYS A 147 -11.07 5.67 24.69
N LYS A 148 -9.92 5.92 25.33
CA LYS A 148 -8.59 5.72 24.69
C LYS A 148 -8.33 4.25 24.40
N PHE A 149 -8.77 3.33 25.27
CA PHE A 149 -8.62 1.88 25.08
C PHE A 149 -9.31 1.41 23.78
N CYS A 150 -10.63 1.60 23.65
CA CYS A 150 -11.36 1.18 22.45
C CYS A 150 -10.91 1.91 21.18
N ARG A 151 -10.49 3.17 21.30
CA ARG A 151 -9.93 3.91 20.16
C ARG A 151 -8.64 3.26 19.66
N TYR A 152 -7.74 2.89 20.58
CA TYR A 152 -6.50 2.21 20.21
C TYR A 152 -6.76 0.81 19.68
N GLN A 153 -7.65 0.04 20.30
CA GLN A 153 -8.06 -1.26 19.78
C GLN A 153 -8.58 -1.15 18.35
N LYS A 154 -9.45 -0.18 18.07
CA LYS A 154 -9.96 0.06 16.72
C LYS A 154 -8.88 0.53 15.73
N CYS A 155 -7.82 1.21 16.19
CA CYS A 155 -6.65 1.49 15.36
C CYS A 155 -5.95 0.18 14.93
N LEU A 156 -5.76 -0.77 15.86
CA LEU A 156 -5.18 -2.08 15.56
C LEU A 156 -6.07 -2.89 14.62
N ASP A 157 -7.38 -2.90 14.88
CA ASP A 157 -8.37 -3.61 14.04
C ASP A 157 -8.43 -3.02 12.62
N ALA A 158 -8.20 -1.72 12.47
CA ALA A 158 -8.05 -1.05 11.18
C ALA A 158 -6.71 -1.36 10.47
N GLY A 159 -5.79 -2.07 11.13
CA GLY A 159 -4.49 -2.46 10.58
C GLY A 159 -3.34 -1.50 10.89
N MET A 160 -3.51 -0.55 11.83
CA MET A 160 -2.42 0.36 12.19
C MET A 160 -1.32 -0.35 12.97
N LYS A 161 -0.05 -0.20 12.54
CA LYS A 161 1.13 -0.85 13.15
C LYS A 161 2.27 0.14 13.40
N ALA A 162 3.04 -0.10 14.46
CA ALA A 162 4.08 0.81 14.95
C ALA A 162 5.31 0.89 14.03
N ASP A 163 5.58 -0.19 13.31
CA ASP A 163 6.65 -0.32 12.31
C ASP A 163 6.37 0.49 11.04
N GLY A 164 5.16 1.02 10.86
CA GLY A 164 4.76 1.71 9.63
C GLY A 164 4.89 0.81 8.41
N GLU A 165 5.06 -0.50 8.62
CA GLU A 165 5.18 -1.46 7.55
C GLU A 165 3.82 -1.52 6.87
N CYS A 166 3.80 -1.28 5.56
CA CYS A 166 2.66 -1.62 4.74
C CYS A 166 2.52 -3.14 4.79
N ILE A 167 1.75 -3.65 5.75
CA ILE A 167 1.48 -5.07 5.87
C ILE A 167 0.38 -5.37 4.89
N TYR A 168 0.81 -5.49 3.67
CA TYR A 168 0.11 -6.34 2.78
C TYR A 168 0.69 -7.74 3.01
N SER A 169 0.07 -8.53 3.88
CA SER A 169 0.49 -9.91 4.18
C SER A 169 -0.60 -10.91 3.82
N LYS A 170 -0.23 -11.78 2.89
CA LYS A 170 -0.72 -13.14 2.60
C LYS A 170 -1.74 -13.71 3.61
N ASN A 171 -3.01 -13.63 3.21
CA ASN A 171 -4.07 -14.65 3.34
C ASN A 171 -4.25 -15.40 4.69
N ARG A 172 -5.25 -14.98 5.50
CA ARG A 172 -6.40 -15.83 5.86
C ARG A 172 -7.55 -15.06 6.56
N ARG A 173 -8.73 -15.14 5.93
CA ARG A 173 -10.12 -15.05 6.47
C ARG A 173 -10.44 -13.99 7.55
N VAL A 174 -10.56 -12.73 7.14
CA VAL A 174 -11.65 -11.86 7.63
C VAL A 174 -12.17 -11.09 6.42
N VAL A 175 -13.44 -11.27 6.10
CA VAL A 175 -14.08 -10.70 4.91
C VAL A 175 -14.42 -9.24 5.21
N PHE A 176 -13.65 -8.31 4.65
CA PHE A 176 -14.20 -7.07 4.12
C PHE A 176 -14.16 -7.20 2.59
N LYS A 177 -15.32 -7.11 1.94
CA LYS A 177 -15.45 -7.04 0.47
C LYS A 177 -14.86 -5.70 -0.02
N LEU A 178 -13.55 -5.65 -0.21
CA LEU A 178 -12.82 -4.80 -1.15
C LEU A 178 -11.68 -5.68 -1.69
N GLY A 179 -11.57 -5.79 -3.02
CA GLY A 179 -10.68 -6.73 -3.73
C GLY A 179 -9.17 -6.52 -3.48
N PRO A 180 -8.32 -7.43 -3.98
CA PRO A 180 -6.99 -7.69 -3.43
C PRO A 180 -6.03 -6.56 -3.77
N VAL A 181 -5.75 -5.71 -2.79
CA VAL A 181 -4.46 -5.02 -2.71
C VAL A 181 -3.35 -6.10 -2.54
N CYS A 182 -2.06 -5.83 -2.68
CA CYS A 182 -1.03 -6.89 -2.83
C CYS A 182 0.20 -6.68 -1.94
N SER A 183 0.69 -7.82 -1.45
CA SER A 183 1.75 -8.03 -0.46
C SER A 183 3.13 -7.69 -0.99
N CYS A 184 3.80 -6.66 -0.46
CA CYS A 184 5.26 -6.64 -0.35
C CYS A 184 5.78 -5.51 0.56
N LEU A 185 6.37 -5.96 1.67
CA LEU A 185 7.15 -5.22 2.65
C LEU A 185 8.43 -4.61 2.05
N CYS A 186 8.80 -3.49 2.67
CA CYS A 186 10.08 -2.83 2.69
C CYS A 186 11.28 -3.79 2.81
N LYS A 187 12.31 -3.58 1.98
CA LYS A 187 13.71 -3.78 2.39
C LYS A 187 14.52 -2.56 1.95
N TRP A 188 14.91 -1.72 2.90
CA TRP A 188 16.04 -0.81 2.75
C TRP A 188 17.07 -1.18 3.82
N LYS A 189 18.06 -1.99 3.43
CA LYS A 189 19.37 -1.98 4.07
C LYS A 189 20.14 -0.83 3.44
N ILE A 190 20.60 0.12 4.25
CA ILE A 190 21.77 0.94 3.91
C ILE A 190 22.81 0.72 5.01
N VAL A 191 24.00 0.42 4.53
CA VAL A 191 25.25 0.03 5.18
C VAL A 191 25.94 1.21 5.88
N ALA A 192 26.57 0.92 7.03
CA ALA A 192 27.86 1.50 7.41
C ALA A 192 28.58 0.52 8.36
N SER A 193 29.72 -0.01 7.91
CA SER A 193 30.65 -0.83 8.70
C SER A 193 31.68 0.08 9.37
N PRO A 194 32.10 -0.21 10.61
CA PRO A 194 33.53 -0.21 10.90
C PRO A 194 33.91 -1.43 11.76
N ALA A 195 34.10 -2.58 11.12
CA ALA A 195 34.99 -3.62 11.65
C ALA A 195 36.31 -3.57 10.85
N LEU A 196 37.13 -2.58 11.18
CA LEU A 196 38.56 -2.54 10.85
C LEU A 196 39.29 -2.12 12.13
N CYS A 197 39.18 -2.95 13.15
CA CYS A 197 40.13 -2.97 14.27
C CYS A 197 40.04 -4.35 14.94
N GLY A 198 41.04 -5.18 14.69
CA GLY A 198 41.23 -6.44 15.41
C GLY A 198 41.64 -7.59 14.50
N LEU A 199 42.94 -7.66 14.16
CA LEU A 199 43.78 -8.87 14.15
C LEU A 199 45.10 -8.60 13.39
N LEU A 200 46.06 -7.98 14.07
CA LEU A 200 47.48 -8.25 13.85
C LEU A 200 47.97 -8.97 15.12
N GLY A 201 48.21 -10.28 15.00
CA GLY A 201 49.07 -11.03 15.94
C GLY A 201 50.49 -10.49 15.84
N MET A 202 51.16 -10.24 16.96
CA MET A 202 52.01 -11.22 17.67
C MET A 202 53.25 -11.65 16.87
N ILE A 203 54.41 -11.13 17.33
CA ILE A 203 55.77 -11.70 17.31
C ILE A 203 56.33 -12.29 15.99
N GLY A 204 57.44 -11.72 15.52
CA GLY A 204 58.31 -12.31 14.49
C GLY A 204 58.78 -11.28 13.48
#